data_AF-O26267-F1
#
_entry.id   AF-O26267-F1
#
_cell.length_a   1.000
_cell.length_b   1.000
_cell.length_c   1.000
_cell.angle_alpha   90.00
_cell.angle_beta   90.00
_cell.angle_gamma   90.00
#
_symmetry.space_group_name_H-M   'P 1'
#
loop_
_entity.id
_entity.type
_entity.pdbx_description
1 polymer ?
#
loop_
_entity_poly.entity_id
_entity_poly.type
_entity_poly.pdbx_seq_one_letter_code
_entity_poly.pdbx_strand_id
1 'polypeptide(L)'
;MNLIIWPTYLDSRKSRSEGRRVPLEYAVESPTASEILRAARKLQLEASMESDRAYPPSWWESSGRVVVEYNGKKSELLPKIARLVRSSRKR
;
A
#
# COMPACT_ATOMS: atom_id res chain seq x y z
N MET A 1 6.93 -9.15 -13.08
CA MET A 1 7.90 -8.63 -12.08
C MET A 1 7.17 -8.40 -10.77
N ASN A 2 7.77 -8.80 -9.64
CA ASN A 2 7.13 -8.70 -8.33
C ASN A 2 7.49 -7.37 -7.67
N LEU A 3 6.49 -6.54 -7.37
CA LEU A 3 6.66 -5.25 -6.70
C LEU A 3 6.16 -5.36 -5.27
N ILE A 4 7.04 -5.04 -4.32
CA ILE A 4 6.68 -4.98 -2.89
C ILE A 4 6.12 -3.60 -2.57
N ILE A 5 4.93 -3.58 -1.99
CA ILE A 5 4.22 -2.40 -1.53
C ILE A 5 4.09 -2.46 -0.01
N TRP A 6 4.68 -1.45 0.64
CA TRP A 6 4.55 -1.26 2.08
C TRP A 6 3.37 -0.32 2.36
N PRO A 7 2.58 -0.59 3.41
CA PRO A 7 1.52 0.33 3.82
C PRO A 7 2.01 1.75 4.08
N THR A 8 3.22 1.90 4.64
CA THR A 8 3.91 3.18 4.86
C THR A 8 4.04 4.04 3.60
N TYR A 9 4.05 3.44 2.41
CA TYR A 9 4.13 4.21 1.15
C TYR A 9 2.88 5.04 0.89
N LEU A 10 1.74 4.60 1.42
CA LEU A 10 0.44 5.23 1.26
C LEU A 10 0.02 6.01 2.51
N ASP A 11 0.73 5.88 3.64
CA ASP A 11 0.33 6.51 4.91
C ASP A 11 0.45 8.03 4.84
N SER A 12 -0.68 8.72 5.03
CA SER A 12 -0.73 10.19 5.08
C SER A 12 -0.09 10.75 6.34
N ARG A 13 -0.08 9.98 7.43
CA ARG A 13 0.54 10.38 8.71
C ARG A 13 2.05 10.41 8.64
N LYS A 14 2.64 9.73 7.65
CA LYS A 14 4.08 9.67 7.44
C LYS A 14 4.52 10.72 6.42
N SER A 15 5.62 11.38 6.71
CA SER A 15 6.28 12.29 5.77
C SER A 15 6.97 11.54 4.63
N ARG A 16 7.44 12.27 3.60
CA ARG A 16 8.21 11.67 2.49
C ARG A 16 9.51 11.02 2.97
N SER A 17 10.16 11.61 3.97
CA SER A 17 11.36 11.07 4.62
C SER A 17 11.06 9.79 5.41
N GLU A 18 9.88 9.70 6.03
CA GLU A 18 9.44 8.49 6.75
C GLU A 18 8.93 7.36 5.82
N GLY A 19 8.88 7.59 4.51
CA GLY A 19 8.59 6.54 3.53
C GLY A 19 7.35 6.77 2.67
N ARG A 20 6.57 7.85 2.87
CA ARG A 20 5.44 8.14 1.99
C ARG A 20 5.91 8.40 0.56
N ARG A 21 5.39 7.62 -0.40
CA ARG A 21 5.75 7.70 -1.82
C ARG A 21 4.64 8.27 -2.70
N VAL A 22 3.46 8.51 -2.16
CA VAL A 22 2.34 9.14 -2.88
C VAL A 22 2.14 10.61 -2.45
N PRO A 23 1.58 11.46 -3.33
CA PRO A 23 1.06 12.77 -2.94
C PRO A 23 0.03 12.68 -1.82
N LEU A 24 -0.05 13.72 -0.97
CA LEU A 24 -1.00 13.79 0.15
C LEU A 24 -2.46 13.61 -0.29
N GLU A 25 -2.79 14.10 -1.49
CA GLU A 25 -4.13 13.95 -2.07
C GLU A 25 -4.53 12.47 -2.26
N TYR A 26 -3.57 11.60 -2.56
CA TYR A 26 -3.82 10.17 -2.71
C TYR A 26 -3.52 9.37 -1.44
N ALA A 27 -2.78 9.96 -0.50
CA ALA A 27 -2.42 9.30 0.74
C ALA A 27 -3.65 8.97 1.59
N VAL A 28 -3.55 7.88 2.36
CA VAL A 28 -4.60 7.34 3.21
C VAL A 28 -4.08 7.32 4.64
N GLU A 29 -4.90 7.66 5.62
CA GLU A 29 -4.50 7.64 7.02
C GLU A 29 -4.38 6.20 7.54
N SER A 30 -3.21 5.75 7.95
CA SER A 30 -3.03 4.38 8.49
C SER A 30 -3.57 3.28 7.57
N PRO A 31 -3.06 3.13 6.34
CA PRO A 31 -3.48 2.09 5.41
C PRO A 31 -3.10 0.71 5.95
N THR A 32 -3.97 -0.27 5.77
CA THR A 32 -3.68 -1.66 6.13
C THR A 32 -3.25 -2.46 4.91
N ALA A 33 -2.43 -3.50 5.07
CA ALA A 33 -2.08 -4.38 3.96
C ALA A 33 -3.32 -5.05 3.32
N SER A 34 -4.38 -5.30 4.09
CA SER A 34 -5.64 -5.84 3.59
C SER A 34 -6.36 -4.91 2.61
N GLU A 35 -6.36 -3.61 2.90
CA GLU A 35 -6.90 -2.61 1.98
C GLU A 35 -6.10 -2.53 0.69
N ILE A 36 -4.77 -2.57 0.81
CA ILE A 36 -3.87 -2.55 -0.36
C ILE A 36 -4.07 -3.79 -1.22
N LEU A 37 -4.19 -4.97 -0.61
CA LEU A 37 -4.49 -6.22 -1.29
C LEU A 37 -5.82 -6.13 -2.05
N ARG A 38 -6.88 -5.65 -1.38
CA ARG A 38 -8.20 -5.46 -2.01
C ARG A 38 -8.14 -4.48 -3.17
N ALA A 39 -7.41 -3.38 -3.03
CA ALA A 39 -7.23 -2.39 -4.09
C ALA A 39 -6.44 -2.95 -5.28
N ALA A 40 -5.39 -3.75 -5.04
CA ALA A 40 -4.64 -4.42 -6.10
C ALA A 40 -5.51 -5.45 -6.85
N ARG A 41 -6.30 -6.25 -6.12
CA ARG A 41 -7.27 -7.18 -6.74
C ARG A 41 -8.34 -6.47 -7.56
N LYS A 42 -8.81 -5.29 -7.13
CA LYS A 42 -9.73 -4.44 -7.92
C LYS A 42 -9.10 -3.96 -9.24
N LEU A 43 -7.78 -3.84 -9.30
CA LEU A 43 -7.05 -3.51 -10.53
C LEU A 43 -6.77 -4.74 -11.40
N GLN A 44 -7.32 -5.91 -11.05
CA GLN A 44 -7.05 -7.19 -11.73
C GLN A 44 -5.55 -7.54 -11.72
N LEU A 45 -4.84 -7.15 -10.65
CA LEU A 45 -3.45 -7.50 -10.43
C LEU A 45 -3.35 -8.66 -9.45
N GLU A 46 -2.49 -9.61 -9.76
CA GLU A 46 -2.13 -10.67 -8.83
C GLU A 46 -1.39 -10.04 -7.65
N ALA A 47 -1.97 -10.19 -6.46
CA ALA A 47 -1.43 -9.62 -5.24
C ALA A 47 -1.55 -10.62 -4.10
N SER A 48 -0.47 -10.74 -3.34
CA SER A 48 -0.31 -11.62 -2.20
C SER A 48 0.04 -10.80 -0.98
N MET A 49 -0.70 -10.98 0.11
CA MET A 49 -0.36 -10.40 1.40
C MET A 49 0.43 -11.42 2.20
N GLU A 50 1.58 -11.00 2.72
CA GLU A 50 2.26 -11.72 3.78
C GLU A 50 1.98 -10.98 5.10
N SER A 51 0.96 -11.45 5.81
CA SER A 51 0.58 -10.96 7.15
C SER A 51 1.55 -11.39 8.25
N ASP A 52 2.36 -12.41 7.97
CA ASP A 52 3.27 -13.03 8.94
C ASP A 52 4.59 -12.26 9.14
N ARG A 53 4.77 -11.13 8.43
CA ARG A 53 5.97 -10.29 8.54
C ARG A 53 5.63 -8.91 9.08
N ALA A 54 6.07 -8.62 10.30
CA ALA A 54 6.05 -7.28 10.86
C ALA A 54 7.18 -6.41 10.26
N TYR A 55 6.93 -5.12 10.11
CA TYR A 55 7.96 -4.17 9.67
C TYR A 55 8.99 -4.02 10.81
N PRO A 56 10.31 -4.24 10.60
CA PRO A 56 11.28 -4.28 11.70
C PRO A 56 11.27 -3.05 12.65
N PRO A 57 11.03 -1.82 12.17
CA PRO A 57 10.86 -0.63 13.02
C PRO A 57 9.52 -0.53 13.79
N SER A 58 8.52 -1.33 13.43
CA SER A 58 7.19 -1.33 14.06
C SER A 58 6.76 -2.77 14.26
N TRP A 59 7.59 -3.54 14.97
CA TRP A 59 7.36 -4.96 15.23
C TRP A 59 6.01 -5.23 15.94
N TRP A 60 5.43 -4.21 16.59
CA TRP A 60 4.09 -4.23 17.19
C TRP A 60 2.94 -3.96 16.21
N GLU A 61 3.20 -3.30 15.08
CA GLU A 61 2.23 -3.10 14.01
C GLU A 61 2.50 -4.19 12.97
N SER A 62 1.73 -5.28 13.02
CA SER A 62 1.68 -6.30 11.97
C SER A 62 1.07 -5.72 10.69
N SER A 63 1.70 -4.68 10.13
CA SER A 63 1.19 -3.93 8.99
C SER A 63 1.21 -4.78 7.72
N GLY A 64 1.94 -5.90 7.72
CA GLY A 64 2.07 -6.81 6.59
C GLY A 64 2.76 -6.16 5.40
N ARG A 65 3.20 -6.99 4.45
CA ARG A 65 3.67 -6.52 3.14
C ARG A 65 2.79 -7.08 2.04
N VAL A 66 2.53 -6.28 1.02
CA VAL A 66 1.78 -6.73 -0.16
C VAL A 66 2.73 -6.85 -1.33
N VAL A 67 2.83 -8.05 -1.89
CA VAL A 67 3.56 -8.32 -3.12
C VAL A 67 2.55 -8.28 -4.25
N VAL A 68 2.74 -7.37 -5.21
CA VAL A 68 1.88 -7.23 -6.38
C VAL A 68 2.69 -7.57 -7.63
N GLU A 69 2.17 -8.45 -8.46
CA GLU A 69 2.73 -8.71 -9.77
C GLU A 69 2.30 -7.59 -10.72
N TYR A 70 3.27 -6.75 -11.11
CA TYR A 70 3.02 -5.64 -12.01
C TYR A 70 4.24 -5.39 -12.89
N ASN A 71 4.01 -5.34 -14.20
CA ASN A 71 5.05 -5.12 -15.20
C ASN A 71 5.30 -3.63 -15.52
N GLY A 72 4.64 -2.71 -14.81
CA GLY A 72 4.82 -1.27 -14.97
C GLY A 72 5.62 -0.60 -13.83
N LYS A 73 5.64 0.73 -13.84
CA LYS A 73 6.37 1.53 -12.85
C LYS A 73 5.63 1.59 -11.51
N LYS A 74 6.36 1.43 -10.40
CA LYS A 74 5.82 1.58 -9.03
C LYS A 74 5.15 2.94 -8.82
N SER A 75 5.69 4.01 -9.42
CA SER A 75 5.17 5.37 -9.32
C SER A 75 3.78 5.55 -9.92
N GLU A 76 3.39 4.72 -10.88
CA GLU A 76 2.05 4.76 -11.49
C GLU A 76 1.06 3.87 -10.72
N LEU A 77 1.55 2.75 -10.18
CA LEU A 77 0.73 1.81 -9.43
C LEU A 77 0.33 2.36 -8.06
N LEU A 78 1.27 3.01 -7.34
CA LEU A 78 1.03 3.49 -5.98
C LEU A 78 -0.14 4.49 -5.90
N PRO A 79 -0.22 5.55 -6.71
CA PRO A 79 -1.37 6.46 -6.68
C PRO A 79 -2.70 5.77 -7.05
N LYS A 80 -2.68 4.80 -7.98
CA LYS A 80 -3.88 4.03 -8.36
C LYS A 80 -4.42 3.20 -7.20
N ILE A 81 -3.54 2.47 -6.52
CA ILE A 81 -3.90 1.69 -5.32
C ILE A 81 -4.38 2.63 -4.22
N ALA A 82 -3.65 3.72 -3.95
CA ALA A 82 -4.00 4.67 -2.91
C ALA A 82 -5.38 5.30 -3.14
N ARG A 83 -5.68 5.69 -4.38
CA ARG A 83 -6.99 6.19 -4.79
C ARG A 83 -8.09 5.16 -4.55
N LEU A 84 -7.87 3.89 -4.87
CA LEU A 84 -8.85 2.82 -4.65
C LEU A 84 -9.07 2.52 -3.17
N VAL A 85 -8.01 2.54 -2.36
CA VAL A 85 -8.11 2.41 -0.90
C VAL A 85 -8.93 3.57 -0.35
N ARG A 86 -8.57 4.82 -0.70
CA ARG A 86 -9.29 6.03 -0.29
C ARG A 86 -10.78 5.97 -0.66
N SER A 87 -11.08 5.55 -1.89
CA SER A 87 -12.48 5.39 -2.36
C SER A 87 -13.22 4.28 -1.61
N SER A 88 -12.53 3.22 -1.18
CA SER A 88 -13.15 2.11 -0.43
C SER A 88 -13.48 2.47 1.01
N ARG A 89 -12.82 3.50 1.59
CA ARG A 89 -13.12 4.03 2.94
C ARG A 89 -14.23 5.08 2.96
N LYS A 90 -14.49 5.75 1.84
CA LYS A 90 -15.55 6.77 1.74
C LYS A 90 -16.97 6.17 1.68
N ARG A 91 -17.12 4.87 1.88
CA ARG A 91 -18.37 4.12 1.74
C ARG A 91 -18.67 3.42 3.05
#